data_AF-A0A7C5ZVZ5-F1
#
_entry.id   AF-A0A7C5ZVZ5-F1
#
_cell.length_a   1.000
_cell.length_b   1.000
_cell.length_c   1.000
_cell.angle_alpha   90.00
_cell.angle_beta   90.00
_cell.angle_gamma   90.00
#
_symmetry.space_group_name_H-M   'P 1'
#
loop_
_entity.id
_entity.type
_entity.pdbx_description
1 polymer ?
#
loop_
_entity_poly.entity_id
_entity_poly.type
_entity_poly.pdbx_seq_one_letter_code
_entity_poly.pdbx_strand_id
1 'polypeptide(L)'
;MRRTGPMRIVFADFPVNGPSRKLNAFAIGCFRHNLEAKMTQVKESEPQQELLSEEFAADTAANILDFTSTLKELRKTVGPELVRHREAWRDRSGNVRTVEYVEWHTVADILDSVAPNWAHSVKDIRTIGDYVIVTVAITIDGVTREGIGTGSARSETGIKKAEHDALKRAAVKFGIARDLYKKEFDAIENRIGGQTRNEQQDPPFEAVARTFSELITTRQISMIRAIAREAGVDADAECSRMFGCSITDLTRRAASRLIDRLNSLNGQKVSTRTAS
;
A
#
# COMPACT_ATOMS: atom_id res chain seq x y z
N MET A 1 38.06 43.78 -9.15
CA MET A 1 37.14 43.91 -7.99
C MET A 1 35.79 44.44 -8.47
N ARG A 2 34.76 43.58 -8.59
CA ARG A 2 33.35 43.99 -8.57
C ARG A 2 32.55 42.89 -7.87
N ARG A 3 31.88 43.27 -6.78
CA ARG A 3 30.93 42.46 -6.02
C ARG A 3 29.56 42.53 -6.70
N THR A 4 28.86 41.41 -6.82
CA THR A 4 27.43 41.35 -7.12
C THR A 4 26.77 40.44 -6.08
N GLY A 5 25.74 40.98 -5.42
CA GLY A 5 25.04 40.36 -4.30
C GLY A 5 23.94 39.37 -4.71
N PRO A 6 23.25 38.76 -3.74
CA PRO A 6 22.30 37.69 -3.98
C PRO A 6 20.94 38.18 -4.51
N MET A 7 20.43 37.46 -5.51
CA MET A 7 19.10 37.63 -6.11
C MET A 7 18.00 37.35 -5.08
N ARG A 8 17.13 38.34 -4.85
CA ARG A 8 15.82 38.16 -4.23
C ARG A 8 14.86 37.58 -5.26
N ILE A 9 14.22 36.46 -4.95
CA ILE A 9 13.01 36.00 -5.65
C ILE A 9 11.81 36.58 -4.91
N VAL A 10 11.03 37.36 -5.65
CA VAL A 10 9.82 38.06 -5.22
C VAL A 10 8.66 37.07 -5.33
N PHE A 11 7.96 36.81 -4.21
CA PHE A 11 6.64 36.16 -4.24
C PHE A 11 5.59 37.25 -4.49
N ALA A 12 4.64 36.97 -5.39
CA ALA A 12 3.52 37.83 -5.66
C ALA A 12 2.52 37.76 -4.48
N ASP A 13 2.28 38.93 -3.87
CA ASP A 13 1.24 39.16 -2.87
C ASP A 13 -0.17 39.02 -3.50
N PHE A 14 -1.05 38.26 -2.86
CA PHE A 14 -2.51 38.37 -3.05
C PHE A 14 -3.15 38.88 -1.74
N PRO A 15 -4.10 39.83 -1.81
CA PRO A 15 -4.59 40.53 -0.64
C PRO A 15 -5.63 39.71 0.14
N VAL A 16 -5.44 39.63 1.46
CA VAL A 16 -6.44 39.13 2.42
C VAL A 16 -7.23 40.33 2.94
N ASN A 17 -8.52 40.40 2.61
CA ASN A 17 -9.49 41.31 3.22
C ASN A 17 -10.76 40.55 3.57
N GLY A 18 -11.10 40.46 4.86
CA GLY A 18 -12.44 40.05 5.32
C GLY A 18 -12.44 39.37 6.70
N PRO A 19 -13.43 39.64 7.58
CA PRO A 19 -13.14 39.85 9.00
C PRO A 19 -13.37 38.64 9.91
N SER A 20 -12.65 38.69 11.04
CA SER A 20 -12.85 37.92 12.27
C SER A 20 -14.32 37.79 12.67
N ARG A 21 -14.75 36.54 12.92
CA ARG A 21 -15.86 36.26 13.85
C ARG A 21 -15.35 35.33 14.95
N LYS A 22 -15.31 35.89 16.16
CA LYS A 22 -15.27 35.16 17.43
C LYS A 22 -16.62 34.46 17.67
N LEU A 23 -16.66 33.64 18.73
CA LEU A 23 -17.80 32.94 19.38
C LEU A 23 -17.86 31.45 18.98
N ASN A 24 -18.06 30.47 19.86
CA ASN A 24 -18.20 30.46 21.31
C ASN A 24 -17.93 29.03 21.80
N ALA A 25 -17.33 28.90 22.97
CA ALA A 25 -17.38 27.66 23.75
C ALA A 25 -18.81 27.47 24.28
N PHE A 26 -19.37 26.28 24.12
CA PHE A 26 -20.52 25.82 24.90
C PHE A 26 -20.26 24.37 25.32
N ALA A 27 -20.20 24.19 26.63
CA ALA A 27 -20.17 22.92 27.32
C ALA A 27 -21.60 22.50 27.70
N ILE A 28 -21.70 21.25 28.21
CA ILE A 28 -22.82 20.66 28.97
C ILE A 28 -23.94 20.11 28.06
N GLY A 29 -24.44 18.88 28.19
CA GLY A 29 -24.24 17.89 29.24
C GLY A 29 -25.05 16.61 28.99
N CYS A 30 -24.96 15.73 29.98
CA CYS A 30 -25.59 14.42 30.10
C CYS A 30 -27.10 14.41 29.79
N PHE A 31 -27.57 13.35 29.13
CA PHE A 31 -28.92 12.83 29.37
C PHE A 31 -28.91 11.29 29.32
N ARG A 32 -28.98 10.68 30.50
CA ARG A 32 -29.28 9.27 30.75
C ARG A 32 -30.45 9.25 31.72
N HIS A 33 -31.61 8.76 31.28
CA HIS A 33 -32.68 8.09 32.04
C HIS A 33 -33.69 7.57 30.99
N ASN A 34 -33.83 6.26 30.83
CA ASN A 34 -34.70 5.34 31.59
C ASN A 34 -36.18 5.46 31.18
N LEU A 35 -36.69 4.42 30.51
CA LEU A 35 -38.13 4.13 30.39
C LEU A 35 -38.30 2.65 30.02
N GLU A 36 -38.44 1.83 31.05
CA GLU A 36 -39.06 0.50 30.97
C GLU A 36 -40.58 0.60 31.01
N ALA A 37 -41.21 -0.41 30.41
CA ALA A 37 -42.56 -0.90 30.61
C ALA A 37 -43.75 -0.12 30.01
N LYS A 38 -44.23 -0.64 28.87
CA LYS A 38 -45.66 -0.94 28.68
C LYS A 38 -45.84 -2.05 27.63
N MET A 39 -45.95 -3.29 28.13
CA MET A 39 -46.66 -4.37 27.42
C MET A 39 -48.16 -4.05 27.48
N THR A 40 -48.78 -3.73 26.35
CA THR A 40 -50.22 -3.90 26.18
C THR A 40 -50.57 -4.05 24.69
N GLN A 41 -50.93 -5.29 24.32
CA GLN A 41 -51.74 -5.72 23.18
C GLN A 41 -51.35 -5.26 21.77
N VAL A 42 -50.66 -6.15 21.05
CA VAL A 42 -50.63 -6.19 19.58
C VAL A 42 -51.90 -6.88 19.10
N LYS A 43 -52.72 -6.16 18.33
CA LYS A 43 -53.82 -6.71 17.54
C LYS A 43 -53.44 -6.47 16.07
N GLU A 44 -53.55 -7.52 15.28
CA GLU A 44 -53.15 -7.62 13.87
C GLU A 44 -53.52 -6.39 13.02
N SER A 45 -52.54 -5.92 12.25
CA SER A 45 -52.74 -5.13 11.04
C SER A 45 -51.57 -5.37 10.08
N GLU A 46 -51.51 -6.56 9.49
CA GLU A 46 -50.70 -6.85 8.29
C GLU A 46 -51.47 -6.35 7.05
N PRO A 47 -51.10 -5.18 6.52
CA PRO A 47 -50.68 -5.16 5.11
C PRO A 47 -49.56 -4.14 4.79
N GLN A 48 -48.95 -3.50 5.81
CA GLN A 48 -47.99 -2.40 5.58
C GLN A 48 -46.52 -2.85 5.56
N GLN A 49 -46.22 -4.08 5.99
CA GLN A 49 -44.85 -4.55 6.22
C GLN A 49 -44.20 -5.17 4.97
N GLU A 50 -44.99 -5.73 4.05
CA GLU A 50 -44.49 -6.29 2.78
C GLU A 50 -44.11 -5.21 1.77
N LEU A 51 -44.91 -4.14 1.62
CA LEU A 51 -44.62 -3.03 0.69
C LEU A 51 -43.31 -2.29 1.02
N LEU A 52 -43.03 -2.05 2.31
CA LEU A 52 -41.76 -1.48 2.75
C LEU A 52 -40.59 -2.42 2.45
N SER A 53 -40.76 -3.73 2.61
CA SER A 53 -39.69 -4.69 2.35
C SER A 53 -39.33 -4.81 0.86
N GLU A 54 -40.33 -4.73 -0.03
CA GLU A 54 -40.13 -4.78 -1.48
C GLU A 54 -39.50 -3.49 -2.02
N GLU A 55 -39.91 -2.32 -1.51
CA GLU A 55 -39.36 -1.03 -1.91
C GLU A 55 -37.89 -0.87 -1.47
N PHE A 56 -37.55 -1.29 -0.24
CA PHE A 56 -36.15 -1.34 0.23
C PHE A 56 -35.32 -2.37 -0.56
N ALA A 57 -35.88 -3.52 -0.94
CA ALA A 57 -35.18 -4.53 -1.73
C ALA A 57 -34.93 -4.04 -3.17
N ALA A 58 -35.90 -3.36 -3.77
CA ALA A 58 -35.77 -2.76 -5.10
C ALA A 58 -34.74 -1.62 -5.12
N ASP A 59 -34.75 -0.75 -4.11
CA ASP A 59 -33.76 0.32 -3.94
C ASP A 59 -32.35 -0.25 -3.71
N THR A 60 -32.22 -1.29 -2.88
CA THR A 60 -30.94 -1.97 -2.67
C THR A 60 -30.42 -2.62 -3.96
N ALA A 61 -31.28 -3.28 -4.75
CA ALA A 61 -30.89 -3.90 -6.01
C ALA A 61 -30.49 -2.85 -7.08
N ALA A 62 -31.20 -1.73 -7.15
CA ALA A 62 -30.86 -0.61 -8.02
C ALA A 62 -29.51 0.02 -7.64
N ASN A 63 -29.28 0.27 -6.35
CA ASN A 63 -28.02 0.79 -5.83
C ASN A 63 -26.83 -0.16 -6.10
N ILE A 64 -27.04 -1.48 -6.04
CA ILE A 64 -25.98 -2.47 -6.36
C ILE A 64 -25.61 -2.43 -7.85
N LEU A 65 -26.60 -2.32 -8.73
CA LEU A 65 -26.36 -2.22 -10.18
C LEU A 65 -25.63 -0.91 -10.51
N ASP A 66 -26.05 0.19 -9.90
CA ASP A 66 -25.46 1.52 -10.08
C ASP A 66 -24.00 1.56 -9.59
N PHE A 67 -23.75 1.06 -8.38
CA PHE A 67 -22.40 0.97 -7.83
C PHE A 67 -21.47 0.10 -8.68
N THR A 68 -21.97 -0.98 -9.27
CA THR A 68 -21.18 -1.84 -10.16
C THR A 68 -20.78 -1.12 -11.44
N SER A 69 -21.67 -0.31 -12.04
CA SER A 69 -21.33 0.56 -13.17
C SER A 69 -20.32 1.63 -12.78
N THR A 70 -20.52 2.30 -11.64
CA THR A 70 -19.58 3.30 -11.09
C THR A 70 -18.19 2.70 -10.92
N LEU A 71 -18.08 1.52 -10.32
CA LEU A 71 -16.80 0.82 -10.19
C LEU A 71 -16.18 0.43 -11.54
N LYS A 72 -16.99 0.10 -12.55
CA LYS A 72 -16.49 -0.23 -13.89
C LYS A 72 -15.88 1.01 -14.55
N GLU A 73 -16.50 2.17 -14.36
CA GLU A 73 -16.02 3.45 -14.87
C GLU A 73 -14.75 3.90 -14.14
N LEU A 74 -14.73 3.84 -12.81
CA LEU A 74 -13.57 4.19 -11.98
C LEU A 74 -12.33 3.31 -12.24
N ARG A 75 -12.52 2.10 -12.78
CA ARG A 75 -11.43 1.17 -13.16
C ARG A 75 -10.84 1.46 -14.53
N LYS A 76 -11.42 2.36 -15.33
CA LYS A 76 -10.83 2.72 -16.63
C LYS A 76 -9.44 3.31 -16.42
N THR A 77 -8.53 2.96 -17.33
CA THR A 77 -7.18 3.48 -17.32
C THR A 77 -7.21 5.00 -17.45
N VAL A 78 -6.46 5.67 -16.59
CA VAL A 78 -6.33 7.14 -16.64
C VAL A 78 -5.59 7.51 -17.92
N GLY A 79 -6.10 8.52 -18.64
CA GLY A 79 -5.49 8.99 -19.88
C GLY A 79 -4.04 9.47 -19.65
N PRO A 80 -3.12 9.22 -20.61
CA PRO A 80 -1.70 9.56 -20.46
C PRO A 80 -1.45 11.06 -20.24
N GLU A 81 -2.37 11.93 -20.68
CA GLU A 81 -2.33 13.39 -20.48
C GLU A 81 -2.49 13.83 -19.02
N LEU A 82 -3.11 12.98 -18.20
CA LEU A 82 -3.32 13.21 -16.77
C LEU A 82 -2.19 12.63 -15.90
N VAL A 83 -1.31 11.83 -16.51
CA VAL A 83 -0.17 11.23 -15.84
C VAL A 83 1.01 12.20 -15.83
N ARG A 84 1.59 12.39 -14.65
CA ARG A 84 2.79 13.20 -14.44
C ARG A 84 3.97 12.31 -14.11
N HIS A 85 5.17 12.82 -14.37
CA HIS A 85 6.42 12.14 -14.08
C HIS A 85 7.22 12.95 -13.07
N ARG A 86 7.76 12.28 -12.07
CA ARG A 86 8.73 12.87 -11.13
C ARG A 86 10.00 12.05 -11.11
N GLU A 87 11.13 12.73 -10.92
CA GLU A 87 12.38 12.05 -10.60
C GLU A 87 12.23 11.34 -9.25
N ALA A 88 12.42 10.02 -9.25
CA ALA A 88 12.20 9.22 -8.06
C ALA A 88 13.52 8.82 -7.41
N TRP A 89 14.47 8.31 -8.19
CA TRP A 89 15.82 8.01 -7.72
C TRP A 89 16.81 7.99 -8.88
N ARG A 90 18.10 8.07 -8.55
CA ARG A 90 19.19 7.84 -9.49
C ARG A 90 19.76 6.45 -9.29
N ASP A 91 19.98 5.76 -10.39
CA ASP A 91 20.67 4.47 -10.39
C ASP A 91 22.17 4.66 -10.15
N ARG A 92 22.89 3.59 -9.80
CA ARG A 92 24.34 3.61 -9.57
C ARG A 92 25.11 4.05 -10.83
N SER A 93 24.54 3.81 -12.01
CA SER A 93 25.06 4.28 -13.31
C SER A 93 24.77 5.76 -13.61
N GLY A 94 24.16 6.50 -12.68
CA GLY A 94 23.84 7.92 -12.84
C GLY A 94 22.51 8.21 -13.56
N ASN A 95 21.82 7.18 -14.07
CA ASN A 95 20.55 7.33 -14.77
C ASN A 95 19.41 7.70 -13.81
N VAL A 96 18.67 8.77 -14.12
CA VAL A 96 17.48 9.18 -13.36
C VAL A 96 16.30 8.29 -13.75
N ARG A 97 15.72 7.59 -12.78
CA ARG A 97 14.46 6.87 -12.94
C ARG A 97 13.30 7.77 -12.56
N THR A 98 12.30 7.80 -13.42
CA THR A 98 11.06 8.54 -13.20
C THR A 98 9.97 7.63 -12.66
N VAL A 99 9.10 8.18 -11.83
CA VAL A 99 7.87 7.52 -11.36
C VAL A 99 6.68 8.27 -11.92
N GLU A 100 5.76 7.51 -12.48
CA GLU A 100 4.45 7.98 -12.95
C GLU A 100 3.53 8.20 -11.75
N TYR A 101 2.83 9.33 -11.72
CA TYR A 101 1.85 9.63 -10.67
C TYR A 101 0.71 10.48 -11.22
N VAL A 102 -0.41 10.46 -10.50
CA VAL A 102 -1.55 11.35 -10.75
C VAL A 102 -1.64 12.35 -9.60
N GLU A 103 -2.00 13.59 -9.96
CA GLU A 103 -2.22 14.67 -9.01
C GLU A 103 -3.49 14.44 -8.20
N TRP A 104 -3.54 14.96 -6.97
CA TRP A 104 -4.67 14.72 -6.08
C TRP A 104 -5.98 15.34 -6.63
N HIS A 105 -5.89 16.52 -7.26
CA HIS A 105 -7.06 17.20 -7.82
C HIS A 105 -7.65 16.40 -8.97
N THR A 106 -6.82 15.77 -9.82
CA THR A 106 -7.30 14.89 -10.89
C THR A 106 -8.06 13.69 -10.35
N VAL A 107 -7.65 13.14 -9.20
CA VAL A 107 -8.41 12.07 -8.55
C VAL A 107 -9.76 12.58 -8.05
N ALA A 108 -9.81 13.79 -7.50
CA ALA A 108 -11.07 14.42 -7.10
C ALA A 108 -11.98 14.70 -8.31
N ASP A 109 -11.45 15.23 -9.41
CA ASP A 109 -12.21 15.49 -10.64
C ASP A 109 -12.82 14.21 -11.23
N ILE A 110 -12.09 13.08 -11.19
CA ILE A 110 -12.60 11.77 -11.60
C ILE A 110 -13.72 11.30 -10.66
N LEU A 111 -13.57 11.49 -9.35
CA LEU A 111 -14.62 11.14 -8.38
C LEU A 111 -15.87 12.01 -8.58
N ASP A 112 -15.72 13.32 -8.76
CA ASP A 112 -16.84 14.25 -8.98
C ASP A 112 -17.61 13.93 -10.26
N SER A 113 -16.92 13.50 -11.32
CA SER A 113 -17.53 13.17 -12.61
C SER A 113 -18.20 11.79 -12.65
N VAL A 114 -17.60 10.79 -11.99
CA VAL A 114 -18.07 9.39 -12.05
C VAL A 114 -18.98 9.02 -10.89
N ALA A 115 -18.75 9.58 -9.71
CA ALA A 115 -19.44 9.24 -8.47
C ALA A 115 -19.75 10.51 -7.65
N PRO A 116 -20.68 11.37 -8.09
CA PRO A 116 -20.90 12.70 -7.50
C PRO A 116 -21.37 12.69 -6.04
N ASN A 117 -21.82 11.54 -5.54
CA ASN A 117 -22.23 11.33 -4.15
C ASN A 117 -21.09 10.80 -3.26
N TRP A 118 -19.84 10.81 -3.74
CA TRP A 118 -18.70 10.42 -2.94
C TRP A 118 -18.51 11.36 -1.74
N ALA A 119 -17.99 10.81 -0.64
CA ALA A 119 -17.67 11.56 0.56
C ALA A 119 -16.23 11.31 0.99
N HIS A 120 -15.57 12.37 1.47
CA HIS A 120 -14.23 12.36 2.03
C HIS A 120 -14.29 12.58 3.55
N SER A 121 -13.61 11.72 4.32
CA SER A 121 -13.45 11.93 5.76
C SER A 121 -12.04 11.57 6.24
N VAL A 122 -11.43 12.45 7.03
CA VAL A 122 -10.18 12.13 7.73
C VAL A 122 -10.55 11.39 9.01
N LYS A 123 -10.11 10.13 9.13
CA LYS A 123 -10.43 9.25 10.26
C LYS A 123 -9.46 9.41 11.41
N ASP A 124 -8.18 9.57 11.08
CA ASP A 124 -7.11 9.54 12.07
C ASP A 124 -5.89 10.31 11.56
N ILE A 125 -5.24 11.05 12.47
CA ILE A 125 -3.98 11.74 12.23
C ILE A 125 -3.06 11.38 13.40
N ARG A 126 -1.99 10.65 13.10
CA ARG A 126 -0.99 10.23 14.10
C ARG A 126 0.38 10.72 13.72
N THR A 127 1.11 11.23 14.71
CA THR A 127 2.52 11.61 14.56
C THR A 127 3.38 10.51 15.16
N ILE A 128 4.31 9.97 14.36
CA ILE A 128 5.29 8.97 14.80
C ILE A 128 6.68 9.50 14.45
N GLY A 129 7.40 9.95 15.46
CA GLY A 129 8.70 10.62 15.29
C GLY A 129 8.57 11.86 14.41
N ASP A 130 9.33 11.91 13.32
CA ASP A 130 9.33 13.01 12.34
C ASP A 130 8.27 12.87 11.23
N TYR A 131 7.41 11.86 11.33
CA TYR A 131 6.39 11.58 10.32
C TYR A 131 4.98 11.80 10.84
N VAL A 132 4.11 12.27 9.96
CA VAL A 132 2.66 12.28 10.16
C VAL A 132 2.04 11.23 9.26
N ILE A 133 1.15 10.44 9.85
CA ILE A 133 0.38 9.38 9.22
C ILE A 133 -1.08 9.84 9.26
N VAL A 134 -1.68 9.95 8.08
CA VAL A 134 -3.07 10.38 7.93
C VAL A 134 -3.86 9.20 7.36
N THR A 135 -4.97 8.86 7.99
CA THR A 135 -5.92 7.86 7.49
C THR A 135 -7.16 8.58 6.97
N VAL A 136 -7.48 8.37 5.70
CA VAL A 136 -8.65 8.94 5.02
C VAL A 136 -9.60 7.82 4.62
N ALA A 137 -10.90 8.03 4.76
CA ALA A 137 -11.92 7.17 4.21
C ALA A 137 -12.67 7.88 3.08
N ILE A 138 -12.81 7.19 1.95
CA ILE A 138 -13.71 7.57 0.85
C ILE A 138 -14.92 6.65 0.91
N THR A 139 -16.12 7.24 0.87
CA THR A 139 -17.40 6.52 0.82
C THR A 139 -18.09 6.83 -0.51
N ILE A 140 -18.52 5.80 -1.25
CA ILE A 140 -19.29 5.90 -2.50
C ILE A 140 -20.44 4.92 -2.39
N ASP A 141 -21.69 5.35 -2.60
CA ASP A 141 -22.89 4.50 -2.53
C ASP A 141 -22.95 3.60 -1.27
N GLY A 142 -22.55 4.15 -0.12
CA GLY A 142 -22.50 3.40 1.16
C GLY A 142 -21.28 2.50 1.35
N VAL A 143 -20.45 2.28 0.32
CA VAL A 143 -19.21 1.50 0.42
C VAL A 143 -18.05 2.41 0.81
N THR A 144 -17.41 2.11 1.95
CA THR A 144 -16.28 2.88 2.47
C THR A 144 -14.95 2.14 2.30
N ARG A 145 -13.92 2.81 1.78
CA ARG A 145 -12.55 2.29 1.73
C ARG A 145 -11.55 3.31 2.24
N GLU A 146 -10.63 2.83 3.05
CA GLU A 146 -9.64 3.68 3.72
C GLU A 146 -8.30 3.68 3.00
N GLY A 147 -7.56 4.78 3.08
CA GLY A 147 -6.20 4.94 2.58
C GLY A 147 -5.33 5.58 3.65
N ILE A 148 -4.05 5.20 3.69
CA ILE A 148 -3.09 5.71 4.65
C ILE A 148 -2.01 6.45 3.90
N GLY A 149 -1.81 7.73 4.21
CA GLY A 149 -0.77 8.55 3.62
C GLY A 149 0.24 9.00 4.66
N THR A 150 1.46 9.28 4.19
CA THR A 150 2.58 9.64 5.07
C THR A 150 3.28 10.91 4.59
N GLY A 151 3.71 11.73 5.53
CA GLY A 151 4.46 12.96 5.24
C GLY A 151 5.34 13.39 6.39
N SER A 152 6.12 14.45 6.18
CA SER A 152 6.94 15.05 7.24
C SER A 152 6.04 15.76 8.25
N ALA A 153 6.26 15.54 9.54
CA ALA A 153 5.58 16.27 10.61
C ALA A 153 6.18 17.67 10.83
N ARG A 154 7.38 17.93 10.29
CA ARG A 154 8.12 19.19 10.50
C ARG A 154 7.66 20.34 9.61
N SER A 155 6.82 20.05 8.61
CA SER A 155 6.32 21.07 7.68
C SER A 155 4.84 20.90 7.41
N GLU A 156 4.13 22.01 7.31
CA GLU A 156 2.72 22.04 6.88
C GLU A 156 2.53 21.35 5.52
N THR A 157 3.50 21.54 4.62
CA THR A 157 3.55 20.87 3.32
C THR A 157 3.62 19.35 3.45
N GLY A 158 4.24 18.84 4.51
CA GLY A 158 4.31 17.40 4.80
C GLY A 158 2.98 16.84 5.29
N ILE A 159 2.26 17.59 6.14
CA ILE A 159 0.92 17.21 6.60
C ILE A 159 -0.07 17.19 5.42
N LYS A 160 -0.08 18.25 4.60
CA LYS A 160 -0.89 18.32 3.37
C LYS A 160 -0.58 17.17 2.41
N LYS A 161 0.70 16.87 2.23
CA LYS A 161 1.15 15.73 1.40
C LYS A 161 0.62 14.40 1.95
N ALA A 162 0.62 14.20 3.26
CA ALA A 162 0.13 12.97 3.86
C ALA A 162 -1.36 12.77 3.61
N GLU A 163 -2.17 13.81 3.74
CA GLU A 163 -3.61 13.76 3.43
C GLU A 163 -3.85 13.46 1.94
N HIS A 164 -3.16 14.18 1.04
CA HIS A 164 -3.28 13.94 -0.41
C HIS A 164 -2.87 12.51 -0.80
N ASP A 165 -1.83 11.97 -0.16
CA ASP A 165 -1.40 10.58 -0.38
C ASP A 165 -2.44 9.58 0.14
N ALA A 166 -3.04 9.85 1.31
CA ALA A 166 -4.10 9.03 1.89
C ALA A 166 -5.34 8.98 0.99
N LEU A 167 -5.78 10.14 0.48
CA LEU A 167 -6.88 10.26 -0.48
C LEU A 167 -6.62 9.40 -1.72
N LYS A 168 -5.45 9.56 -2.35
CA LYS A 168 -5.10 8.79 -3.56
C LYS A 168 -5.07 7.29 -3.28
N ARG A 169 -4.56 6.86 -2.13
CA ARG A 169 -4.52 5.44 -1.76
C ARG A 169 -5.91 4.87 -1.47
N ALA A 170 -6.82 5.66 -0.91
CA ALA A 170 -8.22 5.26 -0.74
C ALA A 170 -8.90 5.10 -2.12
N ALA A 171 -8.71 6.07 -3.02
CA ALA A 171 -9.26 6.09 -4.37
C ALA A 171 -8.79 4.90 -5.23
N VAL A 172 -7.51 4.53 -5.15
CA VAL A 172 -6.95 3.37 -5.85
C VAL A 172 -7.67 2.08 -5.49
N LYS A 173 -8.13 1.96 -4.24
CA LYS A 173 -8.88 0.77 -3.82
C LYS A 173 -10.19 0.67 -4.61
N PHE A 174 -10.85 1.77 -4.98
CA PHE A 174 -12.04 1.75 -5.85
C PHE A 174 -11.73 1.44 -7.32
N GLY A 175 -10.51 1.74 -7.79
CA GLY A 175 -10.04 1.39 -9.12
C GLY A 175 -9.27 2.49 -9.84
N ILE A 176 -9.31 3.71 -9.31
CA ILE A 176 -8.73 4.91 -9.94
C ILE A 176 -7.21 4.77 -10.03
N ALA A 177 -6.64 4.96 -11.22
CA ALA A 177 -5.20 4.92 -11.47
C ALA A 177 -4.49 3.65 -10.94
N ARG A 178 -5.22 2.53 -10.85
CA ARG A 178 -4.72 1.29 -10.23
C ARG A 178 -3.55 0.68 -11.01
N ASP A 179 -3.50 0.89 -12.31
CA ASP A 179 -2.43 0.46 -13.19
C ASP A 179 -1.08 1.14 -12.85
N LEU A 180 -1.10 2.44 -12.50
CA LEU A 180 0.12 3.17 -12.10
C LEU A 180 0.70 2.60 -10.80
N TYR A 181 -0.17 2.30 -9.83
CA TYR A 181 0.26 1.69 -8.57
C TYR A 181 0.77 0.26 -8.76
N LYS A 182 0.20 -0.51 -9.69
CA LYS A 182 0.70 -1.84 -10.02
C LYS A 182 2.12 -1.76 -10.60
N LYS A 183 2.37 -0.87 -11.56
CA LYS A 183 3.70 -0.65 -12.13
C LYS A 183 4.72 -0.23 -11.06
N GLU A 184 4.32 0.67 -10.16
CA GLU A 184 5.18 1.12 -9.05
C GLU A 184 5.48 -0.03 -8.08
N PHE A 185 4.47 -0.83 -7.71
CA PHE A 185 4.65 -1.99 -6.85
C PHE A 185 5.57 -3.04 -7.48
N ASP A 186 5.35 -3.39 -8.75
CA ASP A 186 6.18 -4.34 -9.49
C ASP A 186 7.64 -3.83 -9.58
N ALA A 187 7.85 -2.52 -9.76
CA ALA A 187 9.19 -1.93 -9.77
C ALA A 187 9.90 -2.01 -8.40
N ILE A 188 9.15 -1.83 -7.30
CA ILE A 188 9.66 -1.97 -5.94
C ILE A 188 9.92 -3.43 -5.60
N GLU A 189 9.00 -4.35 -5.92
CA GLU A 189 9.16 -5.78 -5.67
C GLU A 189 10.34 -6.35 -6.46
N ASN A 190 10.51 -5.97 -7.73
CA ASN A 190 11.69 -6.34 -8.50
C ASN A 190 13.00 -5.81 -7.88
N ARG A 191 12.95 -4.74 -7.07
CA ARG A 191 14.11 -4.27 -6.30
C ARG A 191 14.31 -5.05 -5.00
N ILE A 192 13.25 -5.34 -4.25
CA ILE A 192 13.31 -6.09 -2.99
C ILE A 192 13.65 -7.57 -3.26
N GLY A 193 13.06 -8.17 -4.30
CA GLY A 193 13.39 -9.49 -4.84
C GLY A 193 14.69 -9.49 -5.65
N GLY A 194 15.07 -8.36 -6.24
CA GLY A 194 16.34 -8.15 -6.96
C GLY A 194 17.54 -7.81 -6.08
N GLN A 195 17.40 -7.76 -4.75
CA GLN A 195 18.54 -7.79 -3.81
C GLN A 195 19.22 -9.19 -3.77
N THR A 196 19.43 -9.79 -4.93
CA THR A 196 20.31 -10.95 -5.14
C THR A 196 21.50 -10.65 -6.04
N ARG A 197 21.78 -9.38 -6.41
CA ARG A 197 23.06 -9.01 -7.01
C ARG A 197 23.53 -7.63 -6.58
N ASN A 198 24.42 -7.60 -5.59
CA ASN A 198 25.73 -6.94 -5.71
C ASN A 198 26.56 -7.27 -4.48
N GLU A 199 27.57 -8.11 -4.71
CA GLU A 199 28.80 -8.19 -3.93
C GLU A 199 29.36 -6.78 -3.79
N GLN A 200 29.33 -6.20 -2.59
CA GLN A 200 30.40 -5.38 -2.00
C GLN A 200 29.87 -4.63 -0.79
N GLN A 201 30.54 -4.91 0.33
CA GLN A 201 30.35 -4.45 1.71
C GLN A 201 29.29 -5.24 2.49
N ASP A 202 29.60 -6.51 2.76
CA ASP A 202 28.84 -7.36 3.68
C ASP A 202 29.23 -7.05 5.16
N PRO A 203 28.27 -6.86 6.09
CA PRO A 203 28.46 -7.22 7.49
C PRO A 203 28.74 -8.74 7.59
N PRO A 204 29.25 -9.27 8.73
CA PRO A 204 29.65 -10.68 8.84
C PRO A 204 28.58 -11.62 8.28
N PHE A 205 28.98 -12.56 7.43
CA PHE A 205 28.07 -13.55 6.85
C PHE A 205 27.42 -14.36 7.98
N GLU A 206 26.14 -14.13 8.21
CA GLU A 206 25.35 -14.89 9.17
C GLU A 206 24.43 -15.86 8.42
N ALA A 207 24.65 -17.15 8.63
CA ALA A 207 23.89 -18.19 7.97
C ALA A 207 22.50 -18.38 8.58
N VAL A 208 22.33 -18.01 9.85
CA VAL A 208 21.10 -18.17 10.63
C VAL A 208 20.29 -16.89 10.61
N ALA A 209 19.01 -17.00 10.25
CA ALA A 209 18.10 -15.86 10.23
C ALA A 209 17.78 -15.38 11.65
N ARG A 210 17.97 -14.08 11.92
CA ARG A 210 17.59 -13.46 13.19
C ARG A 210 16.17 -12.89 13.17
N THR A 211 15.63 -12.67 11.97
CA THR A 211 14.32 -12.06 11.76
C THR A 211 13.49 -12.85 10.74
N PHE A 212 12.16 -12.82 10.87
CA PHE A 212 11.24 -13.47 9.92
C PHE A 212 11.42 -12.99 8.47
N SER A 213 11.87 -11.74 8.28
CA SER A 213 12.11 -11.17 6.96
C SER A 213 13.36 -11.75 6.26
N GLU A 214 14.30 -12.31 7.02
CA GLU A 214 15.53 -12.92 6.49
C GLU A 214 15.41 -14.43 6.32
N LEU A 215 14.44 -15.03 6.98
CA LEU A 215 14.18 -16.46 6.98
C LEU A 215 13.96 -17.01 5.56
N ILE A 216 14.46 -18.22 5.33
CA ILE A 216 14.27 -18.97 4.10
C ILE A 216 12.78 -19.08 3.74
N THR A 217 12.48 -18.95 2.44
CA THR A 217 11.10 -19.09 1.96
C THR A 217 10.72 -20.55 1.73
N THR A 218 9.42 -20.87 1.82
CA THR A 218 8.89 -22.21 1.50
C THR A 218 9.28 -22.68 0.11
N ARG A 219 9.32 -21.76 -0.87
CA ARG A 219 9.78 -22.05 -2.24
C ARG A 219 11.23 -22.51 -2.27
N GLN A 220 12.11 -21.83 -1.53
CA GLN A 220 13.53 -22.20 -1.45
C GLN A 220 13.74 -23.53 -0.72
N ILE A 221 12.98 -23.81 0.35
CA ILE A 221 13.01 -25.12 1.03
C ILE A 221 12.65 -26.24 0.05
N SER A 222 11.55 -26.08 -0.69
CA SER A 222 11.13 -27.07 -1.70
C SER A 222 12.18 -27.25 -2.79
N MET A 223 12.79 -26.17 -3.25
CA MET A 223 13.85 -26.21 -4.26
C MET A 223 15.11 -26.94 -3.77
N ILE A 224 15.58 -26.64 -2.55
CA ILE A 224 16.73 -27.32 -1.92
C ILE A 224 16.48 -28.82 -1.81
N ARG A 225 15.29 -29.22 -1.33
CA ARG A 225 14.94 -30.63 -1.18
C ARG A 225 14.86 -31.36 -2.52
N ALA A 226 14.34 -30.70 -3.57
CA ALA A 226 14.29 -31.26 -4.91
C ALA A 226 15.70 -31.50 -5.47
N ILE A 227 16.58 -30.49 -5.41
CA ILE A 227 17.96 -30.60 -5.93
C ILE A 227 18.78 -31.62 -5.13
N ALA A 228 18.63 -31.65 -3.81
CA ALA A 228 19.31 -32.63 -2.97
C ALA A 228 18.89 -34.06 -3.28
N ARG A 229 17.58 -34.28 -3.54
CA ARG A 229 17.06 -35.59 -3.96
C ARG A 229 17.64 -36.02 -5.30
N GLU A 230 17.73 -35.11 -6.27
CA GLU A 230 18.34 -35.38 -7.57
C GLU A 230 19.84 -35.67 -7.46
N ALA A 231 20.54 -34.92 -6.61
CA ALA A 231 21.95 -35.14 -6.32
C ALA A 231 22.20 -36.41 -5.47
N GLY A 232 21.16 -37.02 -4.90
CA GLY A 232 21.27 -38.16 -3.98
C GLY A 232 22.07 -37.81 -2.72
N VAL A 233 21.84 -36.62 -2.16
CA VAL A 233 22.49 -36.09 -0.96
C VAL A 233 21.40 -35.69 0.04
N ASP A 234 21.67 -35.87 1.33
CA ASP A 234 20.78 -35.35 2.38
C ASP A 234 20.99 -33.83 2.52
N ALA A 235 19.92 -33.08 2.25
CA ALA A 235 19.93 -31.63 2.30
C ALA A 235 20.23 -31.09 3.70
N ASP A 236 19.68 -31.71 4.75
CA ASP A 236 19.82 -31.22 6.13
C ASP A 236 21.22 -31.52 6.66
N ALA A 237 21.79 -32.67 6.27
CA ALA A 237 23.18 -33.01 6.56
C ALA A 237 24.16 -32.05 5.86
N GLU A 238 23.92 -31.72 4.58
CA GLU A 238 24.77 -30.80 3.83
C GLU A 238 24.65 -29.35 4.34
N CYS A 239 23.43 -28.93 4.73
CA CYS A 239 23.19 -27.65 5.39
C CYS A 239 23.95 -27.56 6.73
N SER A 240 23.82 -28.60 7.57
CA SER A 240 24.52 -28.68 8.86
C SER A 240 26.04 -28.67 8.67
N ARG A 241 26.55 -29.35 7.64
CA ARG A 241 27.98 -29.38 7.30
C ARG A 241 28.51 -28.02 6.83
N MET A 242 27.70 -27.28 6.07
CA MET A 242 28.12 -26.02 5.45
C MET A 242 27.92 -24.80 6.36
N PHE A 243 26.88 -24.82 7.20
CA PHE A 243 26.42 -23.66 7.96
C PHE A 243 26.22 -23.92 9.46
N GLY A 244 26.26 -25.18 9.91
CA GLY A 244 26.07 -25.53 11.32
C GLY A 244 24.64 -25.37 11.83
N CYS A 245 23.65 -25.25 10.94
CA CYS A 245 22.23 -25.07 11.29
C CYS A 245 21.29 -25.90 10.40
N SER A 246 20.02 -25.98 10.79
CA SER A 246 18.97 -26.62 9.98
C SER A 246 18.62 -25.77 8.76
N ILE A 247 18.13 -26.41 7.70
CA ILE A 247 17.60 -25.73 6.50
C ILE A 247 16.53 -24.70 6.89
N THR A 248 15.72 -25.02 7.90
CA THR A 248 14.61 -24.17 8.33
C THR A 248 15.05 -22.84 8.95
N ASP A 249 16.28 -22.77 9.46
CA ASP A 249 16.83 -21.59 10.14
C ASP A 249 17.69 -20.73 9.21
N LEU A 250 17.86 -21.13 7.95
CA LEU A 250 18.72 -20.44 7.01
C LEU A 250 18.19 -19.05 6.67
N THR A 251 19.12 -18.13 6.45
CA THR A 251 18.82 -16.91 5.71
C THR A 251 18.56 -17.22 4.24
N ARG A 252 17.76 -16.39 3.56
CA ARG A 252 17.56 -16.48 2.10
C ARG A 252 18.87 -16.48 1.31
N ARG A 253 19.91 -15.79 1.82
CA ARG A 253 21.25 -15.74 1.21
C ARG A 253 22.01 -17.06 1.40
N ALA A 254 22.00 -17.62 2.61
CA ALA A 254 22.63 -18.91 2.87
C ALA A 254 21.93 -20.06 2.11
N ALA A 255 20.60 -19.98 1.96
CA ALA A 255 19.81 -20.89 1.14
C ALA A 255 20.25 -20.89 -0.34
N SER A 256 20.49 -19.72 -0.94
CA SER A 256 20.99 -19.65 -2.32
C SER A 256 22.38 -20.27 -2.47
N ARG A 257 23.29 -20.07 -1.50
CA ARG A 257 24.62 -20.71 -1.51
C ARG A 257 24.53 -22.23 -1.36
N LEU A 258 23.58 -22.73 -0.57
CA LEU A 258 23.30 -24.16 -0.46
C LEU A 258 22.83 -24.74 -1.80
N ILE A 259 21.94 -24.03 -2.49
CA ILE A 259 21.45 -24.41 -3.83
C ILE A 259 22.62 -24.51 -4.83
N ASP A 260 23.50 -23.51 -4.86
CA ASP A 260 24.68 -23.52 -5.76
C ASP A 260 25.62 -24.69 -5.47
N ARG A 261 25.82 -25.00 -4.18
CA ARG A 261 26.62 -26.15 -3.75
C ARG A 261 26.01 -27.47 -4.19
N LEU A 262 24.71 -27.66 -3.97
CA LEU A 262 23.99 -28.89 -4.35
C LEU A 262 23.99 -29.08 -5.88
N ASN A 263 23.81 -28.01 -6.65
CA ASN A 263 23.92 -28.05 -8.11
C ASN A 263 25.33 -28.43 -8.58
N SER A 264 26.37 -27.92 -7.91
CA SER A 264 27.76 -28.29 -8.22
C SER A 264 28.03 -29.78 -7.96
N LEU A 265 27.48 -30.33 -6.88
CA LEU A 265 27.58 -31.77 -6.56
C LEU A 265 26.82 -32.63 -7.59
N ASN A 266 25.68 -32.16 -8.07
CA ASN A 266 24.94 -32.83 -9.14
C ASN A 266 25.74 -32.85 -10.45
N GLY A 267 26.33 -31.71 -10.85
CA GLY A 267 27.15 -31.60 -12.06
C GLY A 267 28.39 -32.51 -12.04
N GLN A 268 29.04 -32.67 -10.89
CA GLN A 268 30.18 -33.60 -10.75
C GLN A 268 29.77 -35.07 -10.88
N LYS A 269 28.62 -35.48 -10.34
CA LYS A 269 28.12 -36.86 -10.46
C LYS A 269 27.73 -37.24 -11.89
N VAL A 270 27.14 -36.31 -12.64
CA VAL A 270 26.78 -36.53 -14.04
C VAL A 270 28.04 -36.73 -14.89
N SER A 271 29.08 -35.92 -14.67
CA SER A 271 30.35 -36.05 -15.41
C SER A 271 31.11 -37.35 -15.11
N THR A 272 30.96 -37.93 -13.92
CA THR A 272 31.60 -39.22 -13.57
C THR A 272 30.86 -40.42 -14.14
N ARG A 273 29.57 -40.31 -14.46
CA ARG A 273 28.76 -41.42 -15.02
C ARG A 273 28.88 -41.56 -16.54
N THR A 274 29.30 -40.52 -17.26
CA THR A 274 29.53 -40.54 -18.71
C THR A 274 30.96 -40.94 -19.10
N ALA A 275 31.85 -41.10 -18.12
CA ALA A 275 33.26 -41.47 -18.32
C ALA A 275 33.58 -42.92 -17.90
N SER A 276 32.57 -43.77 -17.68
CA SER A 276 32.69 -45.23 -17.45
C SER A 276 31.92 -46.00 -18.50
#